data_AF-A0A1E2WQ54-F1
#
_entry.id   AF-A0A1E2WQ54-F1
#
_cell.length_a   1.000
_cell.length_b   1.000
_cell.length_c   1.000
_cell.angle_alpha   90.00
_cell.angle_beta   90.00
_cell.angle_gamma   90.00
#
_symmetry.space_group_name_H-M   'P 1'
#
loop_
_entity.id
_entity.type
_entity.pdbx_description
1 polymer ?
#
loop_
_entity_poly.entity_id
_entity_poly.type
_entity_poly.pdbx_seq_one_letter_code
_entity_poly.pdbx_strand_id
1 'polypeptide(L)'
;MVTKIYTKVAKLYSIAYLGLVALSCAVNAIIWIMIFKNNAAGNEISFTSIFFVTITALVVVAAIVGIFQEKMWAKWITLGIYSWYIFGNIHSIIQTSLLGSLGIDSKGLKVMNLIALIFPVLGIIFLLEKPKTNVSS
;
A
#
# COMPACT_ATOMS: atom_id res chain seq x y z
N MET A 1 -1.73 -20.48 -25.56
CA MET A 1 -2.23 -20.67 -24.17
C MET A 1 -1.84 -19.42 -23.38
N VAL A 2 -2.78 -18.61 -22.90
CA VAL A 2 -2.44 -17.46 -22.04
C VAL A 2 -2.15 -17.99 -20.64
N THR A 3 -0.88 -17.98 -20.24
CA THR A 3 -0.46 -18.40 -18.90
C THR A 3 -1.00 -17.39 -17.88
N LYS A 4 -1.96 -17.81 -17.05
CA LYS A 4 -2.46 -16.98 -15.96
C LYS A 4 -1.39 -16.85 -14.89
N ILE A 5 -1.17 -15.63 -14.40
CA ILE A 5 -0.21 -15.35 -13.32
C ILE A 5 -0.92 -15.31 -11.97
N TYR A 6 -2.17 -14.86 -11.96
CA TYR A 6 -2.97 -14.66 -10.74
C TYR A 6 -4.18 -15.60 -10.70
N THR A 7 -4.58 -16.02 -9.49
CA THR A 7 -5.93 -16.57 -9.27
C THR A 7 -6.95 -15.43 -9.38
N LYS A 8 -8.22 -15.75 -9.66
CA LYS A 8 -9.29 -14.72 -9.71
C LYS A 8 -9.41 -13.95 -8.39
N VAL A 9 -9.28 -14.66 -7.27
CA VAL A 9 -9.34 -14.10 -5.91
C VAL A 9 -8.14 -13.19 -5.67
N ALA A 10 -6.92 -13.66 -5.96
CA ALA A 10 -5.71 -12.87 -5.81
C ALA A 10 -5.73 -11.58 -6.63
N LYS A 11 -6.23 -11.67 -7.87
CA LYS A 11 -6.38 -10.51 -8.76
C LYS A 11 -7.31 -9.46 -8.16
N LEU A 12 -8.51 -9.87 -7.75
CA LEU A 12 -9.50 -8.95 -7.17
C LEU A 12 -8.99 -8.33 -5.87
N TYR A 13 -8.42 -9.16 -4.99
CA TYR A 13 -7.86 -8.71 -3.71
C TYR A 13 -6.73 -7.69 -3.91
N SER A 14 -5.79 -7.99 -4.81
CA SER A 14 -4.66 -7.11 -5.10
C SER A 14 -5.11 -5.79 -5.69
N ILE A 15 -6.06 -5.80 -6.62
CA ILE A 15 -6.60 -4.56 -7.22
C ILE A 15 -7.34 -3.73 -6.18
N ALA A 16 -8.18 -4.34 -5.34
CA ALA A 16 -8.90 -3.62 -4.30
C ALA A 16 -7.94 -2.99 -3.29
N TYR A 17 -6.93 -3.74 -2.85
CA TYR A 17 -5.92 -3.25 -1.92
C TYR A 17 -5.08 -2.11 -2.53
N LEU A 18 -4.58 -2.29 -3.75
CA LEU A 18 -3.82 -1.25 -4.46
C LEU A 18 -4.69 -0.01 -4.72
N GLY A 19 -5.98 -0.17 -5.00
CA GLY A 19 -6.92 0.95 -5.11
C GLY A 19 -7.03 1.75 -3.82
N LEU A 20 -7.13 1.08 -2.66
CA LEU A 20 -7.12 1.73 -1.35
C LEU A 20 -5.80 2.46 -1.08
N VAL A 21 -4.67 1.88 -1.46
CA VAL A 21 -3.35 2.52 -1.34
C VAL A 21 -3.28 3.78 -2.22
N ALA A 22 -3.72 3.69 -3.48
CA ALA A 22 -3.75 4.84 -4.39
C ALA A 22 -4.63 5.98 -3.84
N LEU A 23 -5.80 5.65 -3.30
CA LEU A 23 -6.71 6.62 -2.70
C LEU A 23 -6.08 7.27 -1.45
N SER A 24 -5.42 6.48 -0.62
CA SER A 24 -4.68 6.98 0.55
C SER A 24 -3.55 7.93 0.14
N CYS A 25 -2.80 7.60 -0.92
CA CYS A 25 -1.79 8.50 -1.49
C CYS A 25 -2.42 9.80 -2.01
N ALA A 26 -3.56 9.73 -2.71
CA ALA A 26 -4.24 10.92 -3.23
C ALA A 26 -4.74 11.83 -2.09
N VAL A 27 -5.37 11.27 -1.06
CA VAL A 27 -5.82 12.02 0.12
C VAL A 27 -4.64 12.67 0.83
N ASN A 28 -3.54 11.93 1.04
CA ASN A 28 -2.34 12.48 1.65
C ASN A 28 -1.75 13.63 0.83
N ALA A 29 -1.69 13.49 -0.51
CA ALA A 29 -1.24 14.56 -1.39
C ALA A 29 -2.10 15.84 -1.25
N ILE A 30 -3.43 15.69 -1.20
CA ILE A 30 -4.35 16.82 -0.99
C ILE A 30 -4.10 17.51 0.35
N ILE A 31 -3.95 16.73 1.43
CA ILE A 31 -3.66 17.28 2.77
C ILE A 31 -2.35 18.09 2.74
N TRP A 32 -1.29 17.55 2.14
CA TRP A 32 -0.02 18.27 1.99
C TRP A 32 -0.15 19.55 1.17
N ILE A 33 -0.95 19.54 0.10
CA ILE A 33 -1.23 20.75 -0.71
C ILE A 33 -2.01 21.78 0.11
N MET A 34 -2.98 21.37 0.93
CA MET A 34 -3.73 22.28 1.80
C MET A 34 -2.83 22.88 2.89
N ILE A 35 -1.95 22.08 3.49
CA ILE A 35 -0.93 22.56 4.43
C ILE A 35 0.00 23.56 3.75
N PHE A 36 0.44 23.28 2.52
CA PHE A 36 1.27 24.19 1.73
C PHE A 36 0.60 25.54 1.49
N LYS A 37 -0.67 25.53 1.10
CA LYS A 37 -1.43 26.76 0.87
C LYS A 37 -1.63 27.59 2.15
N ASN A 38 -1.77 26.94 3.30
CA ASN A 38 -2.00 27.61 4.58
C ASN A 38 -0.70 28.05 5.29
N ASN A 39 0.44 27.39 5.04
CA ASN A 39 1.74 27.71 5.63
C ASN A 39 2.57 28.71 4.78
N ALA A 40 1.91 29.62 4.06
CA ALA A 40 2.57 30.65 3.23
C ALA A 40 3.48 31.63 4.01
N ALA A 41 3.64 31.47 5.33
CA ALA A 41 4.59 32.19 6.17
C ALA A 41 5.70 31.25 6.68
N GLY A 42 6.79 31.14 5.91
CA GLY A 42 8.14 30.96 6.46
C GLY A 42 8.66 29.57 6.80
N ASN A 43 7.87 28.48 6.71
CA ASN A 43 8.41 27.13 6.91
C ASN A 43 8.72 26.44 5.58
N GLU A 44 9.96 25.99 5.42
CA GLU A 44 10.39 25.17 4.28
C GLU A 44 9.61 23.85 4.27
N ILE A 45 8.64 23.74 3.37
CA ILE A 45 7.89 22.51 3.19
C ILE A 45 8.73 21.57 2.36
N SER A 46 8.94 20.35 2.87
CA SER A 46 9.69 19.30 2.19
C SER A 46 8.96 18.85 0.92
N PHE A 47 9.30 19.47 -0.22
CA PHE A 47 8.86 19.08 -1.57
C PHE A 47 9.08 17.58 -1.84
N THR A 48 10.06 17.00 -1.17
CA THR A 48 10.40 15.58 -1.19
C THR A 48 9.19 14.70 -0.85
N SER A 49 8.38 15.07 0.16
CA SER A 49 7.22 14.27 0.58
C SER A 49 6.11 14.24 -0.48
N ILE A 50 5.82 15.36 -1.14
CA ILE A 50 4.80 15.44 -2.21
C ILE A 50 5.26 14.63 -3.43
N PHE A 51 6.53 14.74 -3.79
CA PHE A 51 7.14 14.01 -4.90
C PHE A 51 7.06 12.49 -4.69
N PHE A 52 7.43 12.00 -3.50
CA PHE A 52 7.33 10.57 -3.17
C PHE A 52 5.90 10.04 -3.21
N VAL A 53 4.92 10.81 -2.70
CA VAL A 53 3.51 10.41 -2.73
C VAL A 53 3.00 10.30 -4.17
N THR A 54 3.38 11.25 -5.03
CA THR A 54 2.98 11.26 -6.45
C THR A 54 3.56 10.07 -7.21
N ILE A 55 4.86 9.80 -7.04
CA ILE A 55 5.50 8.62 -7.65
C ILE A 55 4.85 7.33 -7.16
N THR A 56 4.58 7.23 -5.86
CA THR A 56 3.96 6.04 -5.29
C THR A 56 2.58 5.79 -5.91
N ALA A 57 1.77 6.84 -6.07
CA ALA A 57 0.48 6.73 -6.74
C ALA A 57 0.62 6.22 -8.19
N LEU A 58 1.58 6.73 -8.96
CA LEU A 58 1.84 6.27 -10.32
C LEU A 58 2.28 4.80 -10.38
N VAL A 59 3.18 4.38 -9.47
CA VAL A 59 3.64 2.99 -9.36
C VAL A 59 2.47 2.05 -9.05
N VAL A 60 1.57 2.47 -8.16
CA VAL A 60 0.38 1.69 -7.79
C VAL A 60 -0.58 1.55 -8.97
N VAL A 61 -0.85 2.63 -9.72
CA VAL A 61 -1.71 2.58 -10.92
C VAL A 61 -1.07 1.69 -11.99
N ALA A 62 0.24 1.81 -12.22
CA ALA A 62 0.97 0.95 -13.14
C ALA A 62 0.85 -0.53 -12.74
N ALA A 63 0.99 -0.85 -11.45
CA ALA A 63 0.82 -2.21 -10.93
C ALA A 63 -0.60 -2.75 -11.19
N ILE A 64 -1.64 -1.94 -10.97
CA ILE A 64 -3.03 -2.32 -11.27
C ILE A 64 -3.19 -2.66 -12.77
N VAL A 65 -2.70 -1.80 -13.66
CA VAL A 65 -2.75 -2.05 -15.12
C VAL A 65 -1.98 -3.33 -15.48
N GLY A 66 -0.80 -3.53 -14.90
CA GLY A 66 -0.01 -4.73 -15.11
C GLY A 66 -0.67 -6.01 -14.57
N ILE A 67 -1.44 -5.93 -13.48
CA ILE A 67 -2.28 -7.05 -13.00
C ILE A 67 -3.39 -7.36 -14.00
N PHE A 68 -4.06 -6.35 -14.55
CA PHE A 68 -5.07 -6.56 -15.60
C PHE A 68 -4.49 -7.27 -16.82
N GLN A 69 -3.28 -6.88 -17.22
CA GLN A 69 -2.54 -7.44 -18.35
C GLN A 69 -1.79 -8.75 -18.04
N GLU A 70 -1.97 -9.35 -16.85
CA GLU A 70 -1.27 -10.56 -16.42
C GLU A 70 0.26 -10.43 -16.62
N LYS A 71 0.87 -9.39 -16.05
CA LYS A 71 2.32 -9.16 -16.09
C LYS A 71 3.00 -9.60 -14.80
N MET A 72 4.15 -10.28 -14.93
CA MET A 72 4.96 -10.72 -13.78
C MET A 72 5.55 -9.56 -12.99
N TRP A 73 6.00 -8.48 -13.65
CA TRP A 73 6.57 -7.32 -12.96
C TRP A 73 5.57 -6.68 -11.99
N ALA A 74 4.28 -6.67 -12.33
CA ALA A 74 3.24 -6.13 -11.48
C ALA A 74 3.04 -6.97 -10.20
N LYS A 75 3.29 -8.28 -10.28
CA LYS A 75 3.26 -9.19 -9.12
C LYS A 75 4.35 -8.81 -8.13
N TRP A 76 5.56 -8.57 -8.63
CA TRP A 76 6.69 -8.17 -7.81
C TRP A 76 6.50 -6.79 -7.17
N ILE A 77 5.96 -5.81 -7.91
CA ILE A 77 5.63 -4.50 -7.35
C ILE A 77 4.58 -4.62 -6.25
N THR A 78 3.51 -5.40 -6.48
CA THR A 78 2.45 -5.62 -5.48
C THR A 78 3.00 -6.28 -4.22
N LEU A 79 3.89 -7.26 -4.37
CA LEU A 79 4.60 -7.89 -3.25
C LEU A 79 5.45 -6.87 -2.48
N GLY A 80 6.15 -5.99 -3.18
CA GLY A 80 6.93 -4.90 -2.60
C GLY A 80 6.05 -3.94 -1.78
N ILE A 81 4.87 -3.57 -2.30
CA ILE A 81 3.91 -2.71 -1.60
C ILE A 81 3.39 -3.37 -0.33
N TYR A 82 3.03 -4.66 -0.38
CA TYR A 82 2.63 -5.41 0.82
C TYR A 82 3.75 -5.46 1.86
N SER A 83 4.98 -5.71 1.41
CA SER A 83 6.16 -5.77 2.29
C SER A 83 6.42 -4.42 2.95
N TRP A 84 6.35 -3.34 2.18
CA TRP A 84 6.45 -1.97 2.70
C TRP A 84 5.44 -1.72 3.81
N TYR A 85 4.18 -2.10 3.61
CA TYR A 85 3.13 -1.94 4.61
C TYR A 85 3.41 -2.74 5.88
N ILE A 86 3.90 -3.97 5.75
CA ILE A 86 4.29 -4.81 6.89
C ILE A 86 5.40 -4.13 7.70
N PHE A 87 6.48 -3.70 7.04
CA PHE A 87 7.58 -3.02 7.72
C PHE A 87 7.14 -1.71 8.37
N GLY A 88 6.30 -0.91 7.71
CA GLY A 88 5.76 0.34 8.26
C GLY A 88 4.90 0.13 9.51
N ASN A 89 4.07 -0.92 9.53
CA ASN A 89 3.28 -1.26 10.72
C ASN A 89 4.17 -1.79 11.86
N ILE A 90 5.15 -2.66 11.57
CA ILE A 90 6.10 -3.15 12.58
C ILE A 90 6.90 -1.98 13.18
N HIS A 91 7.40 -1.08 12.34
CA HIS A 91 8.10 0.13 12.77
C HIS A 91 7.22 0.97 13.71
N SER A 92 5.95 1.17 13.36
CA SER A 92 4.99 1.93 14.17
C SER A 92 4.62 1.26 15.49
N ILE A 93 4.71 -0.08 15.57
CA ILE A 93 4.52 -0.83 16.83
C ILE A 93 5.73 -0.66 17.76
N ILE A 94 6.95 -0.69 17.20
CA ILE A 94 8.21 -0.62 17.95
C ILE A 94 8.49 0.83 18.39
N GLN A 95 8.44 1.79 17.47
CA GLN A 95 8.63 3.22 17.74
C GLN A 95 7.29 3.94 17.91
N THR A 96 6.75 3.90 19.12
CA THR A 96 5.55 4.67 19.50
C THR A 96 5.86 6.10 19.94
N SER A 97 7.15 6.48 19.97
CA SER A 97 7.65 7.73 20.55
C SER A 97 7.16 9.01 19.87
N LEU A 98 6.68 8.95 18.62
CA LEU A 98 6.10 10.13 17.95
C LEU A 98 4.68 10.47 18.42
N LEU A 99 3.95 9.52 19.04
CA LEU A 99 2.53 9.68 19.39
C LEU A 99 2.26 10.23 20.79
N GLY A 100 3.28 10.31 21.65
CA GLY A 100 3.13 10.89 22.98
C GLY A 100 2.62 12.33 22.97
N SER A 101 2.83 13.08 21.87
CA SER A 101 2.33 14.46 21.74
C SER A 101 0.89 14.58 21.23
N LEU A 102 0.29 13.51 20.69
CA LEU A 102 -1.07 13.53 20.10
C LEU A 102 -2.15 13.00 21.05
N GLY A 103 -1.81 12.58 22.28
CA GLY A 103 -2.78 12.07 23.25
C GLY A 103 -3.45 10.75 22.85
N ILE A 104 -2.91 10.06 21.84
CA ILE A 104 -3.44 8.78 21.34
C ILE A 104 -2.95 7.66 22.26
N ASP A 105 -3.86 6.81 22.74
CA ASP A 105 -3.50 5.64 23.53
C ASP A 105 -2.56 4.73 22.72
N SER A 106 -1.32 4.66 23.19
CA SER A 106 -0.27 3.84 22.60
C SER A 106 -0.64 2.35 22.52
N LYS A 107 -1.50 1.86 23.42
CA LYS A 107 -1.98 0.46 23.39
C LYS A 107 -3.00 0.25 22.27
N GLY A 108 -4.01 1.12 22.18
CA GLY A 108 -5.01 1.07 21.11
C GLY A 108 -4.40 1.15 19.72
N LEU A 109 -3.41 2.03 19.50
CA LEU A 109 -2.72 2.14 18.22
C LEU A 109 -1.90 0.87 17.88
N LYS A 110 -1.18 0.31 18.86
CA LYS A 110 -0.43 -0.94 18.66
C LYS A 110 -1.37 -2.08 18.23
N VAL A 111 -2.51 -2.21 18.90
CA VAL A 111 -3.53 -3.21 18.54
C VAL A 111 -4.05 -2.99 17.12
N MET A 112 -4.35 -1.73 16.76
CA MET A 112 -4.82 -1.39 15.42
C MET A 112 -3.79 -1.73 14.33
N ASN A 113 -2.52 -1.40 14.54
CA ASN A 113 -1.44 -1.75 13.60
C ASN A 113 -1.23 -3.27 13.51
N LEU A 114 -1.44 -4.01 14.61
CA LEU A 114 -1.33 -5.46 14.64
C LEU A 114 -2.47 -6.12 13.85
N ILE A 115 -3.69 -5.59 13.95
CA ILE A 115 -4.83 -6.01 13.12
C ILE A 115 -4.57 -5.63 11.65
N ALA A 116 -4.02 -4.43 11.40
CA ALA A 116 -3.73 -3.96 10.04
C ALA A 116 -2.70 -4.83 9.30
N LEU A 117 -1.81 -5.53 10.03
CA LEU A 117 -0.86 -6.49 9.44
C LEU A 117 -1.52 -7.70 8.78
N ILE A 118 -2.74 -8.05 9.17
CA ILE A 118 -3.45 -9.22 8.62
C ILE A 118 -3.70 -9.03 7.11
N PHE A 119 -4.04 -7.81 6.69
CA PHE A 119 -4.37 -7.50 5.31
C PHE A 119 -3.19 -7.71 4.33
N PRO A 120 -2.01 -7.10 4.51
CA PRO A 120 -0.89 -7.34 3.61
C PRO A 120 -0.40 -8.79 3.66
N VAL A 121 -0.49 -9.48 4.80
CA VAL A 121 -0.13 -10.91 4.90
C VAL A 121 -1.06 -11.77 4.06
N LEU A 122 -2.38 -11.58 4.17
CA LEU A 122 -3.37 -12.27 3.31
C LEU A 122 -3.14 -11.94 1.82
N GLY A 123 -2.82 -10.68 1.52
CA GLY A 123 -2.46 -10.24 0.18
C GLY A 123 -1.30 -11.04 -0.40
N ILE A 124 -0.21 -11.22 0.35
CA ILE A 124 0.95 -12.03 -0.07
C ILE A 124 0.53 -13.49 -0.30
N ILE A 125 -0.24 -14.08 0.62
CA ILE A 125 -0.69 -15.48 0.50
C ILE A 125 -1.47 -15.67 -0.80
N PHE A 126 -2.47 -14.82 -1.06
CA PHE A 126 -3.26 -14.92 -2.29
C PHE A 126 -2.41 -14.64 -3.53
N LEU A 127 -1.52 -13.65 -3.47
CA LEU A 127 -0.65 -13.30 -4.60
C LEU A 127 0.28 -14.47 -4.98
N LEU A 128 0.78 -15.22 -4.01
CA LEU A 128 1.68 -16.36 -4.23
C LEU A 128 0.93 -17.66 -4.58
N GLU A 129 -0.38 -17.71 -4.37
CA GLU A 129 -1.20 -18.86 -4.76
C GLU A 129 -1.12 -19.11 -6.26
N LYS A 130 -0.85 -20.37 -6.64
CA LYS A 130 -0.73 -20.75 -8.06
C LYS A 130 -2.12 -20.91 -8.68
N PRO A 131 -2.35 -20.35 -9.88
CA PRO A 131 -3.59 -20.62 -10.61
C PRO A 131 -3.69 -22.11 -10.94
N LYS A 132 -4.80 -22.73 -10.55
CA LYS A 132 -5.09 -24.13 -10.89
C LYS A 132 -5.10 -24.28 -12.41
N THR A 133 -4.21 -25.12 -12.92
CA THR A 133 -4.30 -25.61 -14.29
C THR A 133 -5.49 -26.56 -14.35
N ASN A 134 -6.53 -26.21 -15.10
CA ASN A 134 -7.54 -27.19 -15.46
C ASN A 134 -6.83 -28.24 -16.32
N VAL A 135 -6.39 -29.33 -15.71
CA VAL A 135 -5.98 -30.53 -16.44
C VAL A 135 -7.30 -31.21 -16.79
N SER A 136 -7.84 -30.92 -17.97
CA SER A 136 -8.82 -31.79 -18.58
C SER A 136 -8.07 -33.07 -18.98
N SER A 137 -8.19 -34.12 -18.16
CA SER A 137 -7.93 -35.50 -18.58
C SER A 137 -9.02 -35.96 -19.52
#